data_AF-A0A9C9MZG6-F1
#
_entry.id   AF-A0A9C9MZG6-F1
#
_cell.length_a   1.000
_cell.length_b   1.000
_cell.length_c   1.000
_cell.angle_alpha   90.00
_cell.angle_beta   90.00
_cell.angle_gamma   90.00
#
_symmetry.space_group_name_H-M   'P 1'
#
loop_
_entity.id
_entity.type
_entity.pdbx_description
1 polymer ?
#
loop_
_entity_poly.entity_id
_entity_poly.type
_entity_poly.pdbx_seq_one_letter_code
_entity_poly.pdbx_strand_id
1 'polypeptide(L)'
;MPIPPILHQNCHLILQHPAVNSGEDCGFLLREDPAQPGGVISVQRERSSDGALVVRVFFEVLLADDLLTPRGDACPWTRAEMYAHLLAMLDQCEGIRLTCAAGVFEDLGAIGHSATALHSVHESRVACQLNHNGVYFLPVPLVDYQAALWDGERTWGASWWR
;
A
#
# COMPACT_ATOMS: atom_id res chain seq x y z
N MET A 1 19.16 7.65 -9.89
CA MET A 1 17.96 7.91 -9.07
C MET A 1 17.00 6.76 -9.35
N PRO A 2 16.51 6.02 -8.35
CA PRO A 2 15.54 4.96 -8.59
C PRO A 2 14.29 5.55 -9.23
N ILE A 3 13.67 4.80 -10.15
CA ILE A 3 12.43 5.22 -10.82
C ILE A 3 11.32 5.14 -9.77
N PRO A 4 10.52 6.20 -9.56
CA PRO A 4 9.41 6.14 -8.60
C PRO A 4 8.41 5.04 -9.01
N PRO A 5 7.79 4.36 -8.05
CA PRO A 5 6.79 3.36 -8.36
C PRO A 5 5.58 3.99 -9.05
N ILE A 6 5.17 3.41 -10.18
CA ILE A 6 4.00 3.77 -10.97
C ILE A 6 3.05 2.57 -10.92
N LEU A 7 1.88 2.81 -10.34
CA LEU A 7 0.80 1.81 -10.27
C LEU A 7 0.51 1.22 -11.65
N HIS A 8 0.32 -0.10 -11.67
CA HIS A 8 0.04 -0.91 -12.86
C HIS A 8 1.15 -0.94 -13.92
N GLN A 9 2.31 -0.31 -13.66
CA GLN A 9 3.49 -0.44 -14.52
C GLN A 9 4.58 -1.21 -13.83
N ASN A 10 5.04 -0.75 -12.67
CA ASN A 10 6.11 -1.40 -11.92
C ASN A 10 5.67 -2.00 -10.58
N CYS A 11 4.44 -1.73 -10.13
CA CYS A 11 3.89 -2.25 -8.87
C CYS A 11 2.36 -2.35 -8.90
N HIS A 12 1.81 -3.13 -7.96
CA HIS A 12 0.36 -3.30 -7.75
C HIS A 12 -0.17 -2.37 -6.65
N LEU A 13 0.66 -2.09 -5.64
CA LEU A 13 0.38 -1.09 -4.62
C LEU A 13 1.65 -0.33 -4.27
N ILE A 14 1.46 0.83 -3.64
CA ILE A 14 2.53 1.67 -3.12
C ILE A 14 2.25 1.91 -1.63
N LEU A 15 3.25 1.68 -0.78
CA LEU A 15 3.25 2.11 0.62
C LEU A 15 4.19 3.29 0.78
N GLN A 16 3.81 4.25 1.61
CA GLN A 16 4.64 5.41 1.93
C GLN A 16 4.49 5.75 3.41
N HIS A 17 5.60 6.13 4.05
CA HIS A 17 5.63 6.65 5.41
C HIS A 17 6.86 7.56 5.57
N PRO A 18 6.77 8.75 6.21
CA PRO A 18 7.90 9.70 6.31
C PRO A 18 9.17 9.13 6.95
N ALA A 19 9.02 8.19 7.88
CA ALA A 19 10.15 7.54 8.57
C ALA A 19 10.76 6.34 7.83
N VAL A 20 10.12 5.88 6.74
CA VAL A 20 10.56 4.68 5.98
C VAL A 20 11.04 5.12 4.62
N ASN A 21 12.17 4.58 4.16
CA ASN A 21 12.73 4.89 2.83
C ASN A 21 12.90 6.41 2.58
N SER A 22 13.23 7.18 3.62
CA SER A 22 13.31 8.65 3.57
C SER A 22 12.00 9.35 3.12
N GLY A 23 10.86 8.71 3.31
CA GLY A 23 9.56 9.20 2.85
C GLY A 23 9.26 8.92 1.39
N GLU A 24 10.16 8.24 0.67
CA GLU A 24 9.96 7.86 -0.73
C GLU A 24 9.05 6.64 -0.86
N ASP A 25 8.33 6.60 -1.97
CA ASP A 25 7.34 5.57 -2.26
C ASP A 25 7.96 4.16 -2.37
N CYS A 26 7.34 3.19 -1.69
CA CYS A 26 7.71 1.79 -1.74
C CYS A 26 6.69 0.98 -2.56
N GLY A 27 7.05 0.60 -3.79
CA GLY A 27 6.18 -0.19 -4.67
C GLY A 27 6.25 -1.69 -4.37
N PHE A 28 5.10 -2.34 -4.23
CA PHE A 28 5.00 -3.77 -3.95
C PHE A 28 4.19 -4.52 -5.01
N LEU A 29 4.58 -5.76 -5.23
CA LEU A 29 3.89 -6.70 -6.11
C LEU A 29 3.00 -7.59 -5.27
N LEU A 30 1.71 -7.54 -5.56
CA LEU A 30 0.74 -8.47 -5.01
C LEU A 30 0.83 -9.82 -5.70
N ARG A 31 0.54 -10.87 -4.93
CA ARG A 31 0.28 -12.19 -5.49
C ARG A 31 -0.92 -12.11 -6.43
N GLU A 32 -0.74 -12.55 -7.66
CA GLU A 32 -1.84 -12.70 -8.60
C GLU A 32 -2.60 -14.00 -8.32
N ASP A 33 -3.92 -13.90 -8.33
CA ASP A 33 -4.79 -15.06 -8.44
C ASP A 33 -5.09 -15.25 -9.94
N PRO A 34 -4.88 -16.44 -10.53
CA PRO A 34 -5.28 -16.71 -11.91
C PRO A 34 -6.75 -16.40 -12.21
N ALA A 35 -7.62 -16.47 -11.19
CA ALA A 35 -9.03 -16.09 -11.31
C ALA A 35 -9.28 -14.58 -11.16
N GLN A 36 -8.34 -13.84 -10.57
CA GLN A 36 -8.41 -12.38 -10.34
C GLN A 36 -7.04 -11.74 -10.64
N PRO A 37 -6.71 -11.54 -11.94
CA PRO A 37 -5.43 -10.96 -12.33
C PRO A 37 -5.29 -9.49 -11.87
N GLY A 38 -4.05 -9.05 -11.59
CA GLY A 38 -3.75 -7.69 -11.12
C GLY A 38 -3.60 -7.51 -9.61
N GLY A 39 -3.67 -8.60 -8.84
CA GLY A 39 -3.53 -8.58 -7.39
C GLY A 39 -4.78 -8.07 -6.66
N VAL A 40 -5.06 -8.64 -5.50
CA VAL A 40 -6.28 -8.33 -4.75
C VAL A 40 -5.96 -7.59 -3.45
N ILE A 41 -6.65 -6.48 -3.23
CA ILE A 41 -6.71 -5.78 -1.95
C ILE A 41 -8.14 -5.90 -1.42
N SER A 42 -8.28 -6.39 -0.20
CA SER A 42 -9.57 -6.52 0.46
C SER A 42 -9.71 -5.44 1.53
N VAL A 43 -10.88 -4.78 1.57
CA VAL A 43 -11.20 -3.77 2.57
C VAL A 43 -12.38 -4.26 3.39
N GLN A 44 -12.13 -4.56 4.65
CA GLN A 44 -13.16 -4.89 5.62
C GLN A 44 -13.60 -3.64 6.35
N ARG A 45 -14.92 -3.47 6.49
CA ARG A 45 -15.53 -2.42 7.32
C ARG A 45 -16.42 -3.08 8.35
N GLU A 46 -16.11 -2.87 9.61
CA GLU A 46 -16.86 -3.40 10.74
C GLU A 46 -17.38 -2.24 11.57
N ARG A 47 -18.67 -2.27 11.92
CA ARG A 47 -19.26 -1.29 12.83
C ARG A 47 -19.67 -2.02 14.10
N SER A 48 -19.10 -1.62 15.22
CA SER A 48 -19.48 -2.15 16.53
C SER A 48 -20.82 -1.57 16.99
N SER A 49 -21.43 -2.21 17.99
CA SER A 49 -22.74 -1.84 18.53
C SER A 49 -22.76 -0.47 19.21
N ASP A 50 -21.61 0.04 19.65
CA ASP A 50 -21.42 1.40 20.18
C ASP A 50 -21.22 2.46 19.09
N GLY A 51 -21.25 2.05 17.81
CA GLY A 51 -21.13 2.94 16.65
C GLY A 51 -19.71 3.15 16.15
N ALA A 52 -18.68 2.61 16.81
CA ALA A 52 -17.30 2.73 16.33
C ALA A 52 -17.13 1.98 14.99
N LEU A 53 -16.37 2.59 14.07
CA LEU A 53 -16.05 2.02 12.77
C LEU A 53 -14.61 1.51 12.82
N VAL A 54 -14.41 0.26 12.41
CA VAL A 54 -13.09 -0.34 12.21
C VAL A 54 -12.94 -0.68 10.73
N VAL A 55 -11.96 -0.06 10.09
CA VAL A 55 -11.56 -0.39 8.72
C VAL A 55 -10.22 -1.08 8.71
N ARG A 56 -10.17 -2.22 8.03
CA ARG A 56 -8.98 -3.05 7.84
C ARG A 56 -8.73 -3.24 6.35
N VAL A 57 -7.49 -3.08 5.93
CA VAL A 57 -7.03 -3.30 4.55
C VAL A 57 -6.10 -4.49 4.56
N PHE A 58 -6.43 -5.50 3.76
CA PHE A 58 -5.70 -6.75 3.65
C PHE A 58 -5.13 -6.89 2.25
N PHE A 59 -3.89 -7.36 2.17
CA PHE A 59 -3.22 -7.62 0.91
C PHE A 59 -2.11 -8.66 1.09
N GLU A 60 -1.78 -9.41 0.05
CA GLU A 60 -0.71 -10.41 0.08
C GLU A 60 0.43 -9.99 -0.85
N VAL A 61 1.56 -9.59 -0.27
CA VAL A 61 2.75 -9.20 -1.02
C VAL A 61 3.56 -10.44 -1.39
N LEU A 62 4.02 -10.50 -2.64
CA LEU A 62 4.96 -11.47 -3.14
C LEU A 62 6.37 -10.87 -3.19
N LEU A 63 7.36 -11.59 -2.68
CA LEU A 63 8.75 -11.16 -2.59
C LEU A 63 9.66 -12.25 -3.15
N ALA A 64 10.41 -11.99 -4.21
CA ALA A 64 11.41 -12.89 -4.78
C ALA A 64 12.46 -12.10 -5.58
N ASP A 65 13.65 -12.66 -5.78
CA ASP A 65 14.75 -11.98 -6.49
C ASP A 65 14.51 -11.89 -8.01
N ASP A 66 13.66 -12.74 -8.55
CA ASP A 66 13.33 -12.86 -9.98
C ASP A 66 11.92 -12.34 -10.31
N LEU A 67 11.36 -11.48 -9.45
CA LEU A 67 10.05 -10.90 -9.67
C LEU A 67 10.01 -10.03 -10.93
N LEU A 68 8.98 -10.27 -11.76
CA LEU A 68 8.62 -9.39 -12.86
C LEU A 68 7.57 -8.39 -12.41
N THR A 69 7.77 -7.15 -12.84
CA THR A 69 6.79 -6.08 -12.71
C THR A 69 5.58 -6.32 -13.63
N PRO A 70 4.45 -5.61 -13.44
CA PRO A 70 3.29 -5.71 -14.34
C PRO A 70 3.61 -5.37 -15.80
N ARG A 71 4.63 -4.52 -16.04
CA ARG A 71 5.13 -4.20 -17.38
C ARG A 71 6.00 -5.32 -17.98
N GLY A 72 6.46 -6.26 -17.17
CA GLY A 72 7.30 -7.40 -17.56
C GLY A 72 8.81 -7.18 -17.37
N ASP A 73 9.23 -6.02 -16.88
CA ASP A 73 10.63 -5.76 -16.52
C ASP A 73 10.96 -6.35 -15.13
N ALA A 74 12.23 -6.64 -14.85
CA ALA A 74 12.66 -7.15 -13.54
C ALA A 74 12.45 -6.12 -12.42
N CYS A 75 12.04 -6.59 -11.23
CA CYS A 75 11.96 -5.77 -10.03
C CYS A 75 13.36 -5.26 -9.64
N PRO A 76 13.52 -3.95 -9.34
CA PRO A 76 14.83 -3.38 -9.02
C PRO A 76 15.34 -3.77 -7.62
N TRP A 77 14.51 -4.38 -6.78
CA TRP A 77 14.85 -4.76 -5.42
C TRP A 77 15.01 -6.26 -5.30
N THR A 78 15.99 -6.67 -4.51
CA THR A 78 16.14 -8.06 -4.06
C THR A 78 15.05 -8.42 -3.06
N ARG A 79 14.80 -9.73 -2.88
CA ARG A 79 13.84 -10.23 -1.89
C ARG A 79 14.14 -9.70 -0.48
N ALA A 80 15.42 -9.61 -0.13
CA ALA A 80 15.85 -9.12 1.18
C ALA A 80 15.54 -7.63 1.37
N GLU A 81 15.80 -6.80 0.35
CA GLU A 81 15.48 -5.37 0.39
C GLU A 81 13.97 -5.14 0.46
N MET A 82 13.18 -5.82 -0.39
CA MET A 82 11.73 -5.70 -0.35
C MET A 82 11.17 -6.09 1.02
N TYR A 83 11.68 -7.17 1.62
CA TYR A 83 11.25 -7.60 2.95
C TYR A 83 11.64 -6.59 4.03
N ALA A 84 12.84 -6.02 3.98
CA ALA A 84 13.27 -4.98 4.91
C ALA A 84 12.38 -3.73 4.81
N HIS A 85 12.05 -3.28 3.60
CA HIS A 85 11.12 -2.16 3.39
C HIS A 85 9.72 -2.48 3.93
N LEU A 86 9.21 -3.69 3.69
CA LEU A 86 7.91 -4.11 4.18
C LEU A 86 7.88 -4.15 5.72
N LEU A 87 8.90 -4.74 6.35
CA LEU A 87 8.99 -4.76 7.82
C LEU A 87 9.09 -3.35 8.42
N ALA A 88 9.85 -2.44 7.79
CA ALA A 88 9.93 -1.06 8.23
C ALA A 88 8.57 -0.35 8.17
N MET A 89 7.76 -0.62 7.15
CA MET A 89 6.36 -0.14 7.09
C MET A 89 5.49 -0.78 8.18
N LEU A 90 5.61 -2.09 8.39
CA LEU A 90 4.82 -2.81 9.41
C LEU A 90 5.23 -2.49 10.86
N ASP A 91 6.34 -1.79 11.07
CA ASP A 91 6.74 -1.24 12.37
C ASP A 91 6.06 0.11 12.68
N GLN A 92 5.38 0.72 11.70
CA GLN A 92 4.69 1.99 11.88
C GLN A 92 3.25 1.76 12.37
N CYS A 93 2.88 2.41 13.47
CA CYS A 93 1.56 2.31 14.08
C CYS A 93 0.54 3.31 13.51
N GLU A 94 0.97 4.28 12.71
CA GLU A 94 0.13 5.33 12.12
C GLU A 94 0.82 5.96 10.90
N GLY A 95 0.12 6.84 10.17
CA GLY A 95 0.70 7.64 9.10
C GLY A 95 1.13 6.87 7.85
N ILE A 96 0.83 5.57 7.74
CA ILE A 96 1.10 4.81 6.53
C ILE A 96 0.07 5.21 5.48
N ARG A 97 0.55 5.61 4.31
CA ARG A 97 -0.26 5.82 3.12
C ARG A 97 -0.20 4.58 2.25
N LEU A 98 -1.35 4.07 1.83
CA LEU A 98 -1.48 2.99 0.86
C LEU A 98 -2.18 3.51 -0.40
N THR A 99 -1.48 3.46 -1.51
CA THR A 99 -1.99 3.85 -2.83
C THR A 99 -2.17 2.61 -3.69
N CYS A 100 -3.38 2.43 -4.25
CA CYS A 100 -3.73 1.29 -5.08
C CYS A 100 -4.81 1.64 -6.11
N ALA A 101 -5.25 0.65 -6.89
CA ALA A 101 -6.31 0.83 -7.90
C ALA A 101 -7.63 1.37 -7.34
N ALA A 102 -7.96 1.09 -6.08
CA ALA A 102 -9.17 1.58 -5.41
C ALA A 102 -9.05 3.04 -4.93
N GLY A 103 -7.86 3.64 -4.99
CA GLY A 103 -7.57 4.98 -4.49
C GLY A 103 -6.47 4.99 -3.43
N VAL A 104 -6.40 6.11 -2.71
CA VAL A 104 -5.42 6.37 -1.65
C VAL A 104 -6.10 6.24 -0.29
N PHE A 105 -5.58 5.33 0.53
CA PHE A 105 -5.92 5.18 1.93
C PHE A 105 -4.86 5.88 2.76
N GLU A 106 -5.28 6.88 3.53
CA GLU A 106 -4.42 7.68 4.38
C GLU A 106 -4.51 7.21 5.85
N ASP A 107 -3.48 7.55 6.62
CA ASP A 107 -3.38 7.31 8.06
C ASP A 107 -3.69 5.87 8.49
N LEU A 108 -3.06 4.92 7.79
CA LEU A 108 -3.08 3.51 8.18
C LEU A 108 -1.96 3.21 9.18
N GLY A 109 -2.14 2.13 9.93
CA GLY A 109 -1.17 1.64 10.91
C GLY A 109 -1.22 0.12 11.07
N ALA A 110 -0.06 -0.46 11.35
CA ALA A 110 0.11 -1.89 11.63
C ALA A 110 -0.29 -2.24 13.08
N ILE A 111 -1.54 -1.94 13.45
CA ILE A 111 -2.04 -2.10 14.82
C ILE A 111 -2.58 -3.52 15.04
N GLY A 112 -2.07 -4.23 16.05
CA GLY A 112 -2.50 -5.58 16.38
C GLY A 112 -1.82 -6.64 15.51
N HIS A 113 -2.60 -7.46 14.81
CA HIS A 113 -2.04 -8.39 13.81
C HIS A 113 -1.64 -7.59 12.56
N SER A 114 -0.34 -7.56 12.26
CA SER A 114 0.22 -6.78 11.14
C SER A 114 0.52 -7.64 9.92
N ALA A 115 1.07 -8.84 10.10
CA ALA A 115 1.31 -9.75 9.00
C ALA A 115 1.50 -11.21 9.41
N THR A 116 1.28 -12.11 8.45
CA THR A 116 1.72 -13.51 8.47
C THR A 116 2.57 -13.79 7.23
N ALA A 117 3.80 -14.28 7.42
CA ALA A 117 4.73 -14.57 6.33
C ALA A 117 4.91 -16.09 6.14
N LEU A 118 4.87 -16.53 4.89
CA LEU A 118 5.27 -17.86 4.44
C LEU A 118 6.56 -17.72 3.64
N HIS A 119 7.62 -18.39 4.09
CA HIS A 119 8.91 -18.38 3.40
C HIS A 119 9.15 -19.71 2.70
N SER A 120 9.43 -19.65 1.40
CA SER A 120 9.90 -20.77 0.61
C SER A 120 11.34 -20.52 0.15
N VAL A 121 11.92 -21.46 -0.58
CA VAL A 121 13.30 -21.34 -1.08
C VAL A 121 13.45 -20.10 -1.97
N HIS A 122 12.52 -19.88 -2.89
CA HIS A 122 12.63 -18.84 -3.92
C HIS A 122 11.81 -17.59 -3.59
N GLU A 123 10.63 -17.75 -3.02
CA GLU A 123 9.71 -16.65 -2.74
C GLU A 123 9.33 -16.56 -1.26
N SER A 124 8.94 -15.36 -0.83
CA SER A 124 8.24 -15.12 0.42
C SER A 124 6.90 -14.47 0.13
N ARG A 125 5.86 -14.94 0.82
CA ARG A 125 4.49 -14.49 0.67
C ARG A 125 4.02 -13.92 1.99
N VAL A 126 3.67 -12.64 2.01
CA VAL A 126 3.38 -11.92 3.24
C VAL A 126 1.96 -11.37 3.19
N ALA A 127 1.05 -12.03 3.90
CA ALA A 127 -0.31 -11.56 4.10
C ALA A 127 -0.28 -10.44 5.15
N CYS A 128 -0.54 -9.22 4.73
CA CYS A 128 -0.49 -8.01 5.55
C CYS A 128 -1.90 -7.55 5.92
N GLN A 129 -2.00 -6.91 7.09
CA GLN A 129 -3.18 -6.20 7.56
C GLN A 129 -2.75 -4.81 8.04
N LEU A 130 -3.35 -3.79 7.47
CA LEU A 130 -3.28 -2.42 7.97
C LEU A 130 -4.64 -1.98 8.46
N ASN A 131 -4.67 -1.16 9.49
CA ASN A 131 -5.90 -0.67 10.10
C ASN A 131 -5.91 0.86 9.98
N HIS A 132 -7.08 1.45 9.76
CA HIS A 132 -7.17 2.90 9.90
C HIS A 132 -6.85 3.32 11.35
N ASN A 133 -6.12 4.42 11.49
CA ASN A 133 -5.93 5.09 12.76
C ASN A 133 -6.90 6.28 12.84
N GLY A 134 -7.54 6.49 13.99
CA GLY A 134 -8.42 7.65 14.20
C GLY A 134 -9.68 7.70 13.32
N VAL A 135 -9.95 8.88 12.72
CA VAL A 135 -11.17 9.12 11.94
C VAL A 135 -10.99 8.55 10.53
N TYR A 136 -11.84 7.60 10.16
CA TYR A 136 -11.82 7.04 8.82
C TYR A 136 -12.41 7.99 7.77
N PHE A 137 -11.64 8.25 6.72
CA PHE A 137 -12.11 8.88 5.48
C PHE A 137 -12.20 7.85 4.36
N LEU A 138 -13.13 8.04 3.42
CA LEU A 138 -13.20 7.20 2.22
C LEU A 138 -11.90 7.35 1.41
N PRO A 139 -11.45 6.29 0.71
CA PRO A 139 -10.25 6.38 -0.10
C PRO A 139 -10.42 7.47 -1.15
N VAL A 140 -9.40 8.32 -1.30
CA VAL A 140 -9.41 9.41 -2.27
C VAL A 140 -9.17 8.83 -3.66
N PRO A 141 -9.99 9.15 -4.68
CA PRO A 141 -9.71 8.71 -6.05
C PRO A 141 -8.31 9.15 -6.49
N LEU A 142 -7.54 8.26 -7.12
CA LEU A 142 -6.14 8.52 -7.43
C LEU A 142 -5.95 9.78 -8.31
N VAL A 143 -6.82 9.97 -9.32
CA VAL A 143 -6.80 11.15 -10.18
C VAL A 143 -7.02 12.44 -9.38
N ASP A 144 -7.87 12.37 -8.36
CA ASP A 144 -8.17 13.53 -7.54
C ASP A 144 -7.00 13.89 -6.64
N TYR A 145 -6.39 12.85 -6.07
CA TYR A 145 -5.21 12.94 -5.24
C TYR A 145 -4.01 13.53 -5.99
N GLN A 146 -3.73 13.06 -7.21
CA GLN A 146 -2.65 13.58 -8.04
C GLN A 146 -2.84 15.05 -8.44
N ALA A 147 -4.10 15.48 -8.60
CA ALA A 147 -4.45 16.86 -8.91
C ALA A 147 -4.43 17.79 -7.68
N ALA A 148 -4.29 17.26 -6.45
CA ALA A 148 -4.24 18.04 -5.22
C ALA A 148 -2.85 18.66 -4.99
N LEU A 149 -2.47 19.60 -5.86
CA LEU A 149 -1.22 20.34 -5.78
C LEU A 149 -1.44 21.69 -5.07
N TRP A 150 -0.45 22.12 -4.28
CA TRP A 150 -0.41 23.51 -3.78
C TRP A 150 -0.24 24.42 -5.00
N ASP A 151 -1.22 25.30 -5.24
CA ASP A 151 -1.37 26.12 -6.46
C ASP A 151 -1.83 25.37 -7.74
N GLY A 152 -2.55 24.25 -7.57
CA GLY A 152 -3.22 23.55 -8.69
C GLY A 152 -4.53 24.22 -9.14
N GLU A 153 -5.12 23.72 -10.23
CA GLU A 153 -6.38 24.26 -10.78
C GLU A 153 -7.63 24.01 -9.91
N ARG A 154 -7.51 23.24 -8.83
CA ARG A 154 -8.64 22.92 -7.95
C ARG A 154 -8.99 24.08 -7.03
N THR A 155 -10.28 24.33 -6.86
CA THR A 155 -10.76 25.27 -5.85
C THR A 155 -10.55 24.70 -4.44
N TRP A 156 -10.46 25.56 -3.43
CA TRP A 156 -10.27 25.16 -2.03
C TRP A 156 -11.26 24.08 -1.57
N GLY A 157 -12.54 24.23 -1.91
CA GLY A 157 -13.61 23.28 -1.53
C GLY A 157 -13.55 21.93 -2.26
N ALA A 158 -12.73 21.81 -3.29
CA ALA A 158 -12.48 20.57 -4.02
C ALA A 158 -11.04 20.08 -3.83
N SER A 159 -10.26 20.72 -2.95
CA SER A 159 -8.86 20.39 -2.69
C SER A 159 -8.74 19.36 -1.57
N TRP A 160 -7.73 18.50 -1.67
CA TRP A 160 -7.36 17.54 -0.65
C TRP A 160 -6.03 17.99 -0.03
N TRP A 161 -5.92 17.90 1.29
CA TRP A 161 -4.66 18.19 1.98
C TRP A 161 -3.76 16.96 1.91
N ARG A 162 -2.48 17.21 1.63
CA ARG A 162 -1.42 16.19 1.52
C ARG A 162 -0.20 16.60 2.31
#